data_AF-A0A224XUN2-F1
#
_entry.id   AF-A0A224XUN2-F1
#
_cell.length_a   1.000
_cell.length_b   1.000
_cell.length_c   1.000
_cell.angle_alpha   90.00
_cell.angle_beta   90.00
_cell.angle_gamma   90.00
#
_symmetry.space_group_name_H-M   'P 1'
#
loop_
_entity.id
_entity.type
_entity.pdbx_description
1 polymer ?
#
loop_
_entity_poly.entity_id
_entity_poly.type
_entity_poly.pdbx_seq_one_letter_code
_entity_poly.pdbx_strand_id
1 'polypeptide(L)'
;MFSVIACFNKQCLHHNITPKYAKILIKTNTPAAHKTIAQAQKLWVKNEIRSLYEKKEKLNRQLKDTHIELANRYPSAVFNHYQDQLNDKITKQMDRKYKILNKKLNHLQNSQHPQSKKHQNNTSHPRTVNLTKVSFTPDETELLDKGLKYNLKNTNHTNNIEQLVVDTEIAITLLPHTEQEHARHTAADIIKDIQKKQTHSNTDKQEERTAGRIRKKLKDNNFIITKADKGNCTVIMTHNEYVNKTIDFIDSNTYKQLKKDPTK
;
A
#
# COMPACT_ATOMS: atom_id res chain seq x y z
N MET A 1 -4.70 14.50 24.37
CA MET A 1 -5.25 15.26 23.21
C MET A 1 -4.19 15.69 22.20
N PHE A 2 -3.13 16.43 22.59
CA PHE A 2 -2.10 16.91 21.65
C PHE A 2 -1.33 15.80 20.92
N SER A 3 -1.09 14.66 21.60
CA SER A 3 -0.46 13.47 20.99
C SER A 3 -1.25 12.91 19.80
N VAL A 4 -2.59 12.99 19.86
CA VAL A 4 -3.50 12.48 18.81
C VAL A 4 -3.43 13.38 17.57
N ILE A 5 -3.40 14.69 17.79
CA ILE A 5 -3.32 15.69 16.71
C ILE A 5 -1.94 15.65 16.05
N ALA A 6 -0.88 15.48 16.84
CA ALA A 6 0.47 15.28 16.32
C ALA A 6 0.58 13.98 15.49
N CYS A 7 -0.06 12.90 15.93
CA CYS A 7 -0.15 11.65 15.18
C CYS A 7 -0.83 11.84 13.82
N PHE A 8 -1.98 12.52 13.78
CA PHE A 8 -2.66 12.86 12.53
C PHE A 8 -1.76 13.66 11.56
N ASN A 9 -1.06 14.68 12.05
CA ASN A 9 -0.16 15.49 11.22
C ASN A 9 1.05 14.68 10.70
N LYS A 10 1.62 13.78 11.52
CA LYS A 10 2.67 12.84 11.09
C LYS A 10 2.15 11.92 9.99
N GLN A 11 0.94 11.40 10.13
CA GLN A 11 0.34 10.50 9.16
C GLN A 11 0.03 11.25 7.84
N CYS A 12 -0.40 12.51 7.91
CA CYS A 12 -0.51 13.38 6.73
C CYS A 12 0.83 13.56 6.00
N LEU A 13 1.95 13.76 6.72
CA LEU A 13 3.27 13.84 6.10
C LEU A 13 3.68 12.51 5.44
N HIS A 14 3.45 11.37 6.11
CA HIS A 14 3.80 10.04 5.58
C HIS A 14 3.06 9.74 4.26
N HIS A 15 1.77 10.09 4.18
CA HIS A 15 0.97 9.87 2.98
C HIS A 15 1.07 10.99 1.94
N ASN A 16 1.96 11.99 2.14
CA ASN A 16 2.06 13.21 1.31
C ASN A 16 0.72 13.97 1.16
N ILE A 17 -0.16 13.89 2.16
CA ILE A 17 -1.46 14.56 2.19
C ILE A 17 -1.29 15.92 2.86
N THR A 18 -1.83 16.98 2.24
CA THR A 18 -1.79 18.31 2.83
C THR A 18 -3.09 18.59 3.59
N PRO A 19 -3.03 18.83 4.92
CA PRO A 19 -4.22 19.18 5.70
C PRO A 19 -4.87 20.48 5.20
N LYS A 20 -6.20 20.59 5.32
CA LYS A 20 -6.95 21.80 4.88
C LYS A 20 -6.40 23.11 5.49
N TYR A 21 -5.94 23.08 6.75
CA TYR A 21 -5.42 24.28 7.42
C TYR A 21 -4.05 24.72 6.89
N ALA A 22 -3.26 23.81 6.31
CA ALA A 22 -1.95 24.11 5.75
C ALA A 22 -2.01 24.36 4.23
N LYS A 23 -3.22 24.50 3.65
CA LYS A 23 -3.38 24.70 2.21
C LYS A 23 -3.14 26.17 1.84
N ILE A 24 -1.99 26.44 1.26
CA ILE A 24 -1.61 27.75 0.72
C ILE A 24 -2.19 27.91 -0.70
N LEU A 25 -2.83 29.04 -0.99
CA LEU A 25 -3.35 29.41 -2.31
C LEU A 25 -2.51 30.57 -2.88
N ILE A 26 -2.03 30.44 -4.13
CA ILE A 26 -1.31 31.49 -4.84
C ILE A 26 -1.95 31.69 -6.22
N LYS A 27 -1.98 32.93 -6.70
CA LYS A 27 -2.57 33.29 -8.01
C LYS A 27 -1.68 32.92 -9.21
N THR A 28 -0.38 32.71 -9.00
CA THR A 28 0.60 32.47 -10.06
C THR A 28 0.67 30.99 -10.45
N ASN A 29 0.52 30.68 -11.74
CA ASN A 29 0.56 29.31 -12.26
C ASN A 29 1.93 28.92 -12.83
N THR A 30 3.01 29.30 -12.16
CA THR A 30 4.37 28.93 -12.55
C THR A 30 4.79 27.60 -11.91
N PRO A 31 5.48 26.69 -12.61
CA PRO A 31 5.97 25.42 -12.04
C PRO A 31 6.87 25.59 -10.81
N ALA A 32 7.66 26.66 -10.76
CA ALA A 32 8.47 27.02 -9.60
C ALA A 32 7.59 27.35 -8.37
N ALA A 33 6.53 28.14 -8.56
CA ALA A 33 5.59 28.47 -7.49
C ALA A 33 4.91 27.22 -6.91
N HIS A 34 4.51 26.25 -7.75
CA HIS A 34 3.95 24.97 -7.27
C HIS A 34 4.94 24.18 -6.41
N LYS A 35 6.23 24.15 -6.78
CA LYS A 35 7.28 23.51 -5.96
C LYS A 35 7.47 24.22 -4.62
N THR A 36 7.55 25.54 -4.62
CA THR A 36 7.68 26.35 -3.40
C THR A 36 6.47 26.18 -2.49
N ILE A 37 5.25 26.13 -3.04
CA ILE A 37 4.03 25.84 -2.27
C ILE A 37 4.13 24.48 -1.59
N ALA A 38 4.47 23.42 -2.32
CA ALA A 38 4.57 22.09 -1.75
C ALA A 38 5.60 22.02 -0.61
N GLN A 39 6.73 22.70 -0.76
CA GLN A 39 7.76 22.79 0.28
C GLN A 39 7.27 23.58 1.51
N ALA A 40 6.64 24.75 1.29
CA ALA A 40 6.11 25.59 2.36
C ALA A 40 5.01 24.88 3.17
N GLN A 41 4.11 24.17 2.49
CA GLN A 41 3.05 23.39 3.13
C GLN A 41 3.63 22.26 4.00
N LYS A 42 4.65 21.55 3.52
CA LYS A 42 5.36 20.52 4.31
C LYS A 42 6.08 21.11 5.51
N LEU A 43 6.75 22.25 5.33
CA LEU A 43 7.45 22.93 6.42
C LEU A 43 6.48 23.40 7.51
N TRP A 44 5.33 23.95 7.13
CA TRP A 44 4.29 24.38 8.06
C TRP A 44 3.79 23.20 8.91
N VAL A 45 3.45 22.07 8.29
CA VAL A 45 3.00 20.88 9.04
C VAL A 45 4.09 20.39 10.01
N LYS A 46 5.38 20.42 9.62
CA LYS A 46 6.50 20.06 10.52
C LYS A 46 6.61 20.99 11.72
N ASN A 47 6.51 22.31 11.51
CA ASN A 47 6.56 23.28 12.59
C ASN A 47 5.36 23.13 13.54
N GLU A 48 4.18 22.84 13.01
CA GLU A 48 2.99 22.58 13.82
C GLU A 48 3.17 21.33 14.69
N ILE A 49 3.74 20.25 14.15
CA ILE A 49 4.07 19.05 14.92
C ILE A 49 5.02 19.39 16.07
N ARG A 50 6.07 20.20 15.81
CA ARG A 50 7.02 20.63 16.85
C ARG A 50 6.34 21.43 17.96
N SER A 51 5.53 22.42 17.59
CA SER A 51 4.73 23.23 18.52
C SER A 51 3.79 22.37 19.38
N LEU A 52 3.16 21.35 18.79
CA LEU A 52 2.30 20.41 19.54
C LEU A 52 3.10 19.57 20.55
N TYR A 53 4.32 19.13 20.21
CA TYR A 53 5.19 18.42 21.13
C TYR A 53 5.66 19.32 22.28
N GLU A 54 6.05 20.56 21.99
CA GLU A 54 6.44 21.54 23.02
C GLU A 54 5.29 21.83 23.99
N LYS A 55 4.06 22.00 23.48
CA LYS A 55 2.85 22.15 24.32
C LYS A 55 2.58 20.92 25.16
N LYS A 56 2.71 19.71 24.59
CA LYS A 56 2.56 18.45 25.33
C LYS A 56 3.57 18.38 26.48
N GLU A 57 4.83 18.71 26.22
CA GLU A 57 5.88 18.63 27.23
C GLU A 57 5.64 19.61 28.38
N LYS A 58 5.26 20.86 28.08
CA LYS A 58 4.89 21.84 29.11
C LYS A 58 3.75 21.34 30.00
N LEU A 59 2.71 20.79 29.38
CA LEU A 59 1.56 20.26 30.11
C LEU A 59 1.93 19.04 30.96
N ASN A 60 2.80 18.17 30.46
CA ASN A 60 3.30 17.00 31.19
C ASN A 60 4.16 17.40 32.40
N ARG A 61 4.96 18.47 32.29
CA ARG A 61 5.72 19.02 33.43
C ARG A 61 4.76 19.51 34.52
N GLN A 62 3.80 20.35 34.15
CA GLN A 62 2.77 20.83 35.08
C GLN A 62 1.99 19.69 35.75
N LEU A 63 1.60 18.68 34.96
CA LEU A 63 0.91 17.50 35.48
C LEU A 63 1.77 16.71 36.46
N LYS A 64 3.08 16.59 36.20
CA LYS A 64 4.01 15.91 37.10
C LYS A 64 4.13 16.66 38.43
N ASP A 65 4.25 17.99 38.38
CA ASP A 65 4.38 18.82 39.58
C ASP A 65 3.12 18.70 40.45
N THR A 66 1.93 18.83 39.85
CA THR A 66 0.66 18.66 40.57
C THR A 66 0.47 17.23 41.09
N HIS A 67 0.93 16.22 40.34
CA HIS A 67 0.87 14.83 40.78
C HIS A 67 1.73 14.59 42.03
N ILE A 68 2.93 15.15 42.09
CA ILE A 68 3.82 15.05 43.27
C ILE A 68 3.19 15.76 44.48
N GLU A 69 2.62 16.95 44.28
CA GLU A 69 1.91 17.68 45.35
C GLU A 69 0.73 16.88 45.92
N LEU A 70 -0.06 16.25 45.05
CA LEU A 70 -1.21 15.44 45.45
C LEU A 70 -0.78 14.13 46.12
N ALA A 71 0.26 13.46 45.60
CA ALA A 71 0.80 12.24 46.19
C ALA A 71 1.34 12.45 47.61
N ASN A 72 1.90 13.64 47.89
CA ASN A 72 2.37 13.99 49.23
C ASN A 72 1.23 14.33 50.21
N ARG A 73 0.04 14.69 49.71
CA ARG A 73 -1.09 15.15 50.53
C ARG A 73 -2.13 14.06 50.82
N TYR A 74 -2.25 13.04 49.97
CA TYR A 74 -3.30 12.01 50.08
C TYR A 74 -2.72 10.60 50.17
N PRO A 75 -3.38 9.68 50.89
CA PRO A 75 -3.01 8.26 50.90
C PRO A 75 -3.07 7.63 49.50
N SER A 76 -2.06 6.83 49.15
CA SER A 76 -1.88 6.24 47.81
C SER A 76 -3.10 5.44 47.31
N ALA A 77 -3.82 4.77 48.21
CA ALA A 77 -4.99 3.95 47.84
C ALA A 77 -6.15 4.78 47.28
N VAL A 78 -6.44 5.94 47.89
CA VAL A 78 -7.51 6.84 47.44
C VAL A 78 -7.09 7.53 46.15
N PHE A 79 -5.84 7.95 46.07
CA PHE A 79 -5.29 8.62 44.90
C PHE A 79 -5.30 7.73 43.66
N ASN A 80 -4.91 6.45 43.79
CA ASN A 80 -4.95 5.49 42.69
C ASN A 80 -6.37 5.27 42.16
N HIS A 81 -7.37 5.15 43.04
CA HIS A 81 -8.75 4.99 42.61
C HIS A 81 -9.25 6.19 41.76
N TYR A 82 -8.93 7.41 42.18
CA TYR A 82 -9.24 8.60 41.39
C TYR A 82 -8.47 8.65 40.08
N GLN A 83 -7.21 8.23 40.08
CA GLN A 83 -6.38 8.19 38.89
C GLN A 83 -6.92 7.20 37.86
N ASP A 84 -7.41 6.04 38.28
CA ASP A 84 -8.03 5.06 37.39
C ASP A 84 -9.33 5.59 36.76
N GLN A 85 -10.20 6.23 37.56
CA GLN A 85 -11.40 6.86 37.03
C GLN A 85 -11.10 7.99 36.03
N LEU A 86 -10.04 8.76 36.29
CA LEU A 86 -9.57 9.81 35.37
C LEU A 86 -9.00 9.21 34.08
N ASN A 87 -8.19 8.16 34.20
CA ASN A 87 -7.61 7.45 33.06
C ASN A 87 -8.71 6.87 32.17
N ASP A 88 -9.75 6.26 32.73
CA ASP A 88 -10.89 5.75 31.99
C ASP A 88 -11.62 6.85 31.20
N LYS A 89 -11.84 8.01 31.82
CA LYS A 89 -12.45 9.16 31.14
C LYS A 89 -11.54 9.70 30.03
N ILE A 90 -10.23 9.79 30.27
CA ILE A 90 -9.25 10.24 29.29
C ILE A 90 -9.21 9.28 28.10
N THR A 91 -9.14 7.97 28.33
CA THR A 91 -9.12 6.94 27.29
C THR A 91 -10.37 7.03 26.41
N LYS A 92 -11.57 7.13 27.01
CA LYS A 92 -12.83 7.31 26.27
C LYS A 92 -12.83 8.58 25.41
N GLN A 93 -12.30 9.69 25.92
CA GLN A 93 -12.20 10.94 25.15
C GLN A 93 -11.16 10.84 24.02
N MET A 94 -10.04 10.18 24.29
CA MET A 94 -8.96 9.95 23.31
C MET A 94 -9.46 9.08 22.16
N ASP A 95 -10.15 7.98 22.43
CA ASP A 95 -10.72 7.10 21.41
C ASP A 95 -11.70 7.82 20.49
N ARG A 96 -12.59 8.64 21.06
CA ARG A 96 -13.51 9.47 20.28
C ARG A 96 -12.75 10.40 19.33
N LYS A 97 -11.67 11.04 19.81
CA LYS A 97 -10.85 11.94 18.99
C LYS A 97 -10.06 11.19 17.92
N TYR A 98 -9.49 10.02 18.22
CA TYR A 98 -8.83 9.15 17.24
C TYR A 98 -9.79 8.76 16.11
N LYS A 99 -11.01 8.31 16.45
CA LYS A 99 -12.03 7.93 15.46
C LYS A 99 -12.39 9.10 14.52
N ILE A 100 -12.54 10.31 15.06
CA ILE A 100 -12.83 11.51 14.25
C ILE A 100 -11.67 11.84 13.31
N LEU A 101 -10.44 11.82 13.81
CA LEU A 101 -9.25 12.14 13.01
C LEU A 101 -8.98 11.09 11.93
N ASN A 102 -9.17 9.80 12.22
CA ASN A 102 -9.05 8.73 11.22
C ASN A 102 -10.10 8.88 10.11
N LYS A 103 -11.36 9.21 10.45
CA LYS A 103 -12.38 9.53 9.43
C LYS A 103 -11.96 10.70 8.55
N LYS A 104 -11.41 11.77 9.15
CA LYS A 104 -10.91 12.94 8.42
C LYS A 104 -9.73 12.59 7.51
N LEU A 105 -8.81 11.74 7.98
CA LEU A 105 -7.67 11.27 7.20
C LEU A 105 -8.13 10.46 5.98
N ASN A 106 -9.03 9.49 6.18
CA ASN A 106 -9.59 8.69 5.10
C ASN A 106 -10.29 9.55 4.05
N HIS A 107 -11.07 10.56 4.47
CA HIS A 107 -11.72 11.50 3.55
C HIS A 107 -10.71 12.34 2.75
N LEU A 108 -9.64 12.83 3.38
CA LEU A 108 -8.58 13.57 2.70
C LEU A 108 -7.81 12.70 1.71
N GLN A 109 -7.51 11.46 2.10
CA GLN A 109 -6.83 10.50 1.24
C GLN A 109 -7.66 10.21 -0.02
N ASN A 110 -8.97 9.96 0.13
CA ASN A 110 -9.87 9.72 -1.01
C ASN A 110 -10.05 10.97 -1.89
N SER A 111 -9.93 12.17 -1.33
CA SER A 111 -10.12 13.43 -2.08
C SER A 111 -8.86 13.86 -2.83
N GLN A 112 -7.66 13.68 -2.25
CA GLN A 112 -6.39 14.11 -2.85
C GLN A 112 -5.79 13.01 -3.72
N HIS A 113 -5.98 11.75 -3.34
CA HIS A 113 -5.69 10.57 -4.15
C HIS A 113 -7.01 9.83 -4.39
N PRO A 114 -7.89 10.33 -5.27
CA PRO A 114 -9.02 9.52 -5.72
C PRO A 114 -8.44 8.18 -6.21
N GLN A 115 -8.86 7.07 -5.58
CA GLN A 115 -8.56 5.72 -6.08
C GLN A 115 -8.70 5.78 -7.59
N SER A 116 -7.61 5.43 -8.27
CA SER A 116 -7.40 5.64 -9.70
C SER A 116 -8.74 5.63 -10.42
N LYS A 117 -9.11 6.74 -11.07
CA LYS A 117 -10.12 6.68 -12.14
C LYS A 117 -9.78 5.42 -12.91
N LYS A 118 -10.68 4.41 -12.90
CA LYS A 118 -10.54 3.19 -13.69
C LYS A 118 -9.95 3.65 -15.01
N HIS A 119 -8.71 3.24 -15.30
CA HIS A 119 -8.04 3.67 -16.52
C HIS A 119 -9.08 3.50 -17.63
N GLN A 120 -9.49 4.62 -18.24
CA GLN A 120 -10.32 4.53 -19.43
C GLN A 120 -9.59 3.56 -20.33
N ASN A 121 -10.28 2.49 -20.70
CA ASN A 121 -9.75 1.43 -21.54
C ASN A 121 -9.36 2.11 -22.85
N ASN A 122 -8.11 2.57 -22.97
CA ASN A 122 -7.51 2.93 -24.23
C ASN A 122 -7.31 1.59 -24.95
N THR A 123 -8.37 1.10 -25.58
CA THR A 123 -8.45 -0.11 -26.41
C THR A 123 -7.71 0.11 -27.72
N SER A 124 -6.43 0.52 -27.66
CA SER A 124 -5.74 0.87 -28.89
C SER A 124 -4.97 -0.31 -29.49
N HIS A 125 -4.62 -1.35 -28.72
CA HIS A 125 -3.89 -2.51 -29.24
C HIS A 125 -4.21 -3.77 -28.41
N PRO A 126 -4.38 -4.95 -29.02
CA PRO A 126 -4.51 -6.20 -28.29
C PRO A 126 -3.26 -6.42 -27.44
N ARG A 127 -3.44 -6.78 -26.16
CA ARG A 127 -2.31 -7.07 -25.27
C ARG A 127 -1.76 -8.47 -25.48
N THR A 128 -2.46 -9.31 -26.21
CA THR A 128 -2.05 -10.66 -26.54
C THR A 128 -2.05 -10.86 -28.05
N VAL A 129 -0.92 -11.30 -28.59
CA VAL A 129 -0.79 -11.71 -29.99
C VAL A 129 -0.49 -13.20 -30.01
N ASN A 130 -1.42 -13.97 -30.57
CA ASN A 130 -1.23 -15.40 -30.78
C ASN A 130 -0.67 -15.63 -32.18
N LEU A 131 0.56 -16.15 -32.27
CA LEU A 131 1.21 -16.54 -33.52
C LEU A 131 1.03 -18.03 -33.83
N THR A 132 0.37 -18.79 -32.93
CA THR A 132 0.16 -20.23 -33.10
C THR A 132 -1.09 -20.53 -33.93
N LYS A 133 -1.16 -21.74 -34.49
CA LYS A 133 -2.32 -22.25 -35.24
C LYS A 133 -3.50 -22.66 -34.34
N VAL A 134 -3.33 -22.65 -33.02
CA VAL A 134 -4.34 -23.08 -32.04
C VAL A 134 -5.11 -21.88 -31.53
N SER A 135 -6.44 -21.93 -31.59
CA SER A 135 -7.30 -20.87 -31.06
C SER A 135 -7.52 -20.99 -29.55
N PHE A 136 -7.51 -19.83 -28.88
CA PHE A 136 -7.92 -19.69 -27.49
C PHE A 136 -9.42 -19.37 -27.44
N THR A 137 -10.10 -19.79 -26.39
CA THR A 137 -11.51 -19.42 -26.19
C THR A 137 -11.62 -17.92 -25.84
N PRO A 138 -12.81 -17.30 -25.98
CA PRO A 138 -13.01 -15.90 -25.63
C PRO A 138 -12.57 -15.59 -24.19
N ASP A 139 -12.96 -16.42 -23.22
CA ASP A 139 -12.57 -16.31 -21.81
C ASP A 139 -11.05 -16.40 -21.61
N GLU A 140 -10.37 -17.26 -22.35
CA GLU A 140 -8.91 -17.42 -22.28
C GLU A 140 -8.21 -16.17 -22.84
N THR A 141 -8.72 -15.64 -23.95
CA THR A 141 -8.19 -14.45 -24.60
C THR A 141 -8.39 -13.21 -23.73
N GLU A 142 -9.57 -13.06 -23.12
CA GLU A 142 -9.86 -11.98 -22.17
C GLU A 142 -8.90 -12.03 -20.96
N LEU A 143 -8.64 -13.22 -20.43
CA LEU A 143 -7.72 -13.40 -19.31
C LEU A 143 -6.28 -13.05 -19.70
N LEU A 144 -5.84 -13.45 -20.89
CA LEU A 144 -4.51 -13.12 -21.41
C LEU A 144 -4.36 -11.61 -21.66
N ASP A 145 -5.42 -10.94 -22.12
CA ASP A 145 -5.43 -9.50 -22.39
C ASP A 145 -5.36 -8.60 -21.14
N LYS A 146 -5.61 -9.17 -19.95
CA LYS A 146 -5.32 -8.49 -18.67
C LYS A 146 -3.81 -8.30 -18.48
N GLY A 147 -2.98 -9.13 -19.12
CA GLY A 147 -1.53 -9.02 -19.21
C GLY A 147 -0.77 -9.63 -18.04
N LEU A 148 0.56 -9.75 -18.19
CA LEU A 148 1.45 -10.44 -17.24
C LEU A 148 1.51 -9.83 -15.83
N LYS A 149 1.08 -8.58 -15.66
CA LYS A 149 1.04 -7.89 -14.35
C LYS A 149 -0.28 -8.11 -13.61
N TYR A 150 -1.25 -8.79 -14.22
CA TYR A 150 -2.52 -9.09 -13.59
C TYR A 150 -2.34 -10.22 -12.58
N ASN A 151 -2.72 -9.96 -11.33
CA ASN A 151 -2.67 -10.95 -10.28
C ASN A 151 -3.99 -11.71 -10.23
N LEU A 152 -3.94 -13.00 -10.54
CA LEU A 152 -5.02 -13.92 -10.25
C LEU A 152 -5.19 -14.01 -8.73
N LYS A 153 -6.44 -13.93 -8.25
CA LYS A 153 -6.71 -14.16 -6.83
C LYS A 153 -6.47 -15.62 -6.50
N ASN A 154 -5.62 -15.86 -5.51
CA ASN A 154 -5.25 -17.21 -5.07
C ASN A 154 -6.43 -17.86 -4.33
N THR A 155 -6.77 -19.08 -4.71
CA THR A 155 -7.79 -19.93 -4.08
C THR A 155 -7.30 -20.65 -2.83
N ASN A 156 -5.99 -20.86 -2.67
CA ASN A 156 -5.39 -21.42 -1.45
C ASN A 156 -5.20 -20.36 -0.36
N HIS A 157 -6.27 -19.60 -0.12
CA HIS A 157 -6.23 -18.42 0.72
C HIS A 157 -6.03 -18.76 2.21
N THR A 158 -6.64 -19.84 2.68
CA THR A 158 -6.52 -20.31 4.07
C THR A 158 -5.06 -20.54 4.44
N ASN A 159 -4.34 -21.27 3.59
CA ASN A 159 -2.92 -21.58 3.80
C ASN A 159 -2.06 -20.31 3.75
N ASN A 160 -2.42 -19.32 2.91
CA ASN A 160 -1.71 -18.04 2.88
C ASN A 160 -1.93 -17.20 4.14
N ILE A 161 -3.14 -17.21 4.73
CA ILE A 161 -3.37 -16.52 6.01
C ILE A 161 -2.61 -17.22 7.12
N GLU A 162 -2.65 -18.54 7.17
CA GLU A 162 -1.92 -19.31 8.19
C GLU A 162 -0.42 -19.01 8.12
N GLN A 163 0.15 -19.02 6.91
CA GLN A 163 1.54 -18.61 6.71
C GLN A 163 1.79 -17.16 7.12
N LEU A 164 0.90 -16.23 6.73
CA LEU A 164 1.01 -14.82 7.10
C LEU A 164 0.96 -14.62 8.63
N VAL A 165 0.11 -15.36 9.34
CA VAL A 165 0.02 -15.33 10.80
C VAL A 165 1.32 -15.81 11.42
N VAL A 166 1.86 -16.95 10.94
CA VAL A 166 3.14 -17.50 11.41
C VAL A 166 4.28 -16.52 11.17
N ASP A 167 4.40 -16.00 9.95
CA ASP A 167 5.46 -15.04 9.57
C ASP A 167 5.36 -13.75 10.40
N THR A 168 4.14 -13.29 10.65
CA THR A 168 3.90 -12.10 11.47
C THR A 168 4.27 -12.34 12.93
N GLU A 169 3.97 -13.51 13.49
CA GLU A 169 4.35 -13.84 14.87
C GLU A 169 5.86 -13.98 15.03
N ILE A 170 6.54 -14.57 14.04
CA ILE A 170 8.01 -14.60 14.00
C ILE A 170 8.57 -13.17 14.00
N ALA A 171 8.05 -12.30 13.15
CA ALA A 171 8.48 -10.91 13.07
C ALA A 171 8.23 -10.14 14.38
N ILE A 172 7.10 -10.38 15.06
CA ILE A 172 6.79 -9.75 16.34
C ILE A 172 7.71 -10.26 17.45
N THR A 173 8.08 -11.53 17.42
CA THR A 173 8.99 -12.13 18.42
C THR A 173 10.38 -11.46 18.40
N LEU A 174 10.80 -10.91 17.26
CA LEU A 174 12.05 -10.16 17.11
C LEU A 174 11.99 -8.73 17.68
N LEU A 175 10.81 -8.21 18.03
CA LEU A 175 10.64 -6.86 18.58
C LEU A 175 10.87 -6.84 20.11
N PRO A 176 11.22 -5.67 20.69
CA PRO A 176 11.32 -5.53 22.15
C PRO A 176 10.00 -5.84 22.87
N HIS A 177 10.08 -6.51 24.02
CA HIS A 177 8.92 -7.00 24.78
C HIS A 177 7.88 -5.91 25.13
N THR A 178 8.29 -4.65 25.20
CA THR A 178 7.42 -3.51 25.45
C THR A 178 6.45 -3.20 24.31
N GLU A 179 6.77 -3.60 23.08
CA GLU A 179 5.99 -3.26 21.87
C GLU A 179 5.30 -4.48 21.25
N GLN A 180 5.67 -5.70 21.66
CA GLN A 180 5.13 -6.95 21.11
C GLN A 180 3.60 -7.02 21.20
N GLU A 181 3.01 -6.73 22.36
CA GLU A 181 1.57 -6.86 22.56
C GLU A 181 0.76 -5.87 21.70
N HIS A 182 1.26 -4.64 21.57
CA HIS A 182 0.63 -3.65 20.70
C HIS A 182 0.73 -4.08 19.22
N ALA A 183 1.88 -4.60 18.80
CA ALA A 183 2.08 -5.09 17.45
C ALA A 183 1.16 -6.29 17.15
N ARG A 184 1.02 -7.26 18.07
CA ARG A 184 0.09 -8.39 17.96
C ARG A 184 -1.34 -7.94 17.75
N HIS A 185 -1.83 -7.02 18.60
CA HIS A 185 -3.19 -6.52 18.47
C HIS A 185 -3.44 -5.84 17.12
N THR A 186 -2.50 -5.00 16.68
CA THR A 186 -2.63 -4.29 15.39
C THR A 186 -2.59 -5.26 14.21
N ALA A 187 -1.68 -6.23 14.24
CA ALA A 187 -1.58 -7.26 13.22
C ALA A 187 -2.85 -8.11 13.15
N ALA A 188 -3.39 -8.52 14.30
CA ALA A 188 -4.62 -9.30 14.37
C ALA A 188 -5.81 -8.54 13.76
N ASP A 189 -5.94 -7.24 14.01
CA ASP A 189 -7.00 -6.42 13.43
C ASP A 189 -6.88 -6.31 11.90
N ILE A 190 -5.65 -6.13 11.38
CA ILE A 190 -5.40 -6.09 9.94
C ILE A 190 -5.73 -7.44 9.28
N ILE A 191 -5.32 -8.56 9.89
CA ILE A 191 -5.57 -9.91 9.37
C ILE A 191 -7.08 -10.22 9.37
N LYS A 192 -7.81 -9.82 10.42
CA LYS A 192 -9.28 -9.94 10.48
C LYS A 192 -9.95 -9.10 9.39
N ASP A 193 -9.46 -7.90 9.12
CA ASP A 193 -9.99 -7.05 8.05
C ASP A 193 -9.72 -7.64 6.66
N ILE A 194 -8.57 -8.27 6.46
CA ILE A 194 -8.22 -9.00 5.22
C ILE A 194 -9.20 -10.17 5.03
N GLN A 195 -9.43 -10.98 6.07
CA GLN A 195 -10.41 -12.07 6.05
C GLN A 195 -11.83 -11.58 5.73
N LYS A 196 -12.29 -10.49 6.35
CA LYS A 196 -13.66 -9.97 6.13
C LYS A 196 -13.91 -9.42 4.74
N LYS A 197 -12.90 -8.80 4.11
CA LYS A 197 -13.01 -8.24 2.75
C LYS A 197 -13.06 -9.30 1.67
N GLN A 198 -12.91 -10.57 2.03
CA GLN A 198 -12.89 -11.68 1.09
C GLN A 198 -14.27 -12.27 0.93
N THR A 199 -15.00 -11.72 -0.02
CA THR A 199 -16.09 -12.41 -0.67
C THR A 199 -15.50 -13.14 -1.88
N HIS A 200 -15.40 -14.47 -1.83
CA HIS A 200 -15.10 -15.26 -3.03
C HIS A 200 -16.19 -14.99 -4.06
N SER A 201 -15.88 -14.26 -5.12
CA SER A 201 -16.81 -14.11 -6.24
C SER A 201 -16.73 -15.37 -7.10
N ASN A 202 -17.86 -15.80 -7.67
CA ASN A 202 -17.86 -16.92 -8.63
C ASN A 202 -16.93 -16.66 -9.81
N THR A 203 -16.70 -15.39 -10.15
CA THR A 203 -15.77 -14.93 -11.19
C THR A 203 -14.32 -15.34 -10.90
N ASP A 204 -13.87 -15.27 -9.65
CA ASP A 204 -12.48 -15.60 -9.29
C ASP A 204 -12.18 -17.10 -9.50
N LYS A 205 -13.14 -17.97 -9.20
CA LYS A 205 -13.04 -19.42 -9.46
C LYS A 205 -13.04 -19.76 -10.95
N GLN A 206 -13.77 -18.98 -11.75
CA GLN A 206 -13.78 -19.14 -13.20
C GLN A 206 -12.44 -18.74 -13.82
N GLU A 207 -11.86 -17.61 -13.39
CA GLU A 207 -10.55 -17.16 -13.86
C GLU A 207 -9.44 -18.18 -13.57
N GLU A 208 -9.44 -18.81 -12.39
CA GLU A 208 -8.45 -19.84 -12.08
C GLU A 208 -8.59 -21.08 -12.96
N ARG A 209 -9.82 -21.55 -13.20
CA ARG A 209 -10.07 -22.68 -14.10
C ARG A 209 -9.61 -22.36 -15.52
N THR A 210 -9.89 -21.14 -15.99
CA THR A 210 -9.43 -20.65 -17.29
C THR A 210 -7.91 -20.59 -17.35
N ALA A 211 -7.23 -20.09 -16.31
CA ALA A 211 -5.77 -20.10 -16.22
C ALA A 211 -5.19 -21.53 -16.25
N GLY A 212 -5.83 -22.48 -15.58
CA GLY A 212 -5.47 -23.90 -15.63
C GLY A 212 -5.59 -24.50 -17.04
N ARG A 213 -6.66 -24.15 -17.77
CA ARG A 213 -6.86 -24.57 -19.17
C ARG A 213 -5.79 -24.00 -20.10
N ILE A 214 -5.46 -22.71 -19.95
CA ILE A 214 -4.36 -22.07 -20.69
C ILE A 214 -3.06 -22.82 -20.41
N ARG A 215 -2.74 -23.06 -19.14
CA ARG A 215 -1.51 -23.78 -18.76
C ARG A 215 -1.42 -25.17 -19.36
N LYS A 216 -2.55 -25.89 -19.42
CA LYS A 216 -2.62 -27.20 -20.07
C LYS A 216 -2.37 -27.10 -21.58
N LYS A 217 -3.07 -26.18 -22.27
CA LYS A 217 -2.86 -25.93 -23.72
C LYS A 217 -1.43 -25.56 -24.06
N LEU A 218 -0.75 -24.78 -23.21
CA LEU A 218 0.65 -24.42 -23.42
C LEU A 218 1.58 -25.64 -23.32
N LYS A 219 1.34 -26.52 -22.34
CA LYS A 219 2.13 -27.74 -22.16
C LYS A 219 1.91 -28.74 -23.28
N ASP A 220 0.65 -29.00 -23.63
CA ASP A 220 0.29 -30.03 -24.62
C ASP A 220 0.85 -29.70 -26.01
N ASN A 221 0.94 -28.42 -26.36
CA ASN A 221 1.41 -27.96 -27.68
C ASN A 221 2.84 -27.38 -27.68
N ASN A 222 3.55 -27.45 -26.54
CA ASN A 222 4.89 -26.88 -26.37
C ASN A 222 4.99 -25.40 -26.78
N PHE A 223 4.02 -24.60 -26.34
CA PHE A 223 3.97 -23.16 -26.59
C PHE A 223 4.72 -22.37 -25.52
N ILE A 224 5.37 -21.29 -25.95
CA ILE A 224 6.07 -20.33 -25.11
C ILE A 224 5.30 -19.02 -25.08
N ILE A 225 5.21 -18.43 -23.89
CA ILE A 225 4.74 -17.07 -23.67
C ILE A 225 5.95 -16.16 -23.52
N THR A 226 6.07 -15.16 -24.40
CA THR A 226 7.15 -14.17 -24.37
C THR A 226 6.60 -12.76 -24.27
N LYS A 227 7.39 -11.84 -23.73
CA LYS A 227 7.05 -10.42 -23.68
C LYS A 227 7.57 -9.75 -24.96
N ALA A 228 6.72 -8.99 -25.64
CA ALA A 228 7.15 -8.15 -26.74
C ALA A 228 8.02 -6.98 -26.26
N ASP A 229 9.02 -6.61 -27.05
CA ASP A 229 9.91 -5.47 -26.77
C ASP A 229 9.14 -4.15 -26.70
N LYS A 230 8.10 -3.99 -27.54
CA LYS A 230 7.26 -2.80 -27.62
C LYS A 230 5.82 -3.08 -27.21
N GLY A 231 5.23 -2.16 -26.44
CA GLY A 231 3.77 -2.11 -26.22
C GLY A 231 3.20 -2.96 -25.08
N ASN A 232 4.03 -3.55 -24.22
CA ASN A 232 3.58 -4.44 -23.12
C ASN A 232 2.61 -5.53 -23.61
N CYS A 233 2.89 -6.05 -24.81
CA CYS A 233 2.17 -7.14 -25.42
C CYS A 233 2.80 -8.48 -25.02
N THR A 234 1.96 -9.49 -24.91
CA THR A 234 2.32 -10.88 -24.67
C THR A 234 2.19 -11.65 -25.98
N VAL A 235 3.24 -12.34 -26.39
CA VAL A 235 3.26 -13.11 -27.63
C VAL A 235 3.31 -14.59 -27.30
N ILE A 236 2.38 -15.36 -27.88
CA ILE A 236 2.33 -16.82 -27.76
C ILE A 236 2.82 -17.41 -29.08
N MET A 237 3.87 -18.22 -29.02
CA MET A 237 4.46 -18.89 -30.19
C MET A 237 4.98 -20.28 -29.83
N THR A 238 5.27 -21.10 -30.82
CA THR A 238 5.85 -22.44 -30.60
C THR A 238 7.32 -22.34 -30.24
N HIS A 239 7.83 -23.26 -29.41
CA HIS A 239 9.25 -23.31 -29.04
C HIS A 239 10.19 -23.26 -30.27
N ASN A 240 9.90 -24.04 -31.31
CA ASN A 240 10.74 -24.07 -32.52
C ASN A 240 10.76 -22.73 -33.26
N GLU A 241 9.62 -22.03 -33.32
CA GLU A 241 9.54 -20.72 -33.97
C GLU A 241 10.30 -19.66 -33.18
N TYR A 242 10.26 -19.73 -31.84
CA TYR A 242 11.07 -18.87 -30.98
C TYR A 242 12.57 -19.07 -31.20
N VAL A 243 13.02 -20.34 -31.24
CA VAL A 243 14.43 -20.68 -31.47
C VAL A 243 14.87 -20.19 -32.85
N ASN A 244 14.08 -20.47 -33.90
CA ASN A 244 14.41 -20.03 -35.27
C ASN A 244 14.50 -18.51 -35.37
N LYS A 245 13.51 -17.77 -34.82
CA LYS A 245 13.57 -16.30 -34.81
C LYS A 245 14.77 -15.75 -34.03
N THR A 246 15.19 -16.45 -32.97
CA THR A 246 16.36 -16.05 -32.19
C THR A 246 17.65 -16.27 -32.97
N ILE A 247 17.77 -17.40 -33.68
CA ILE A 247 18.90 -17.70 -34.57
C ILE A 247 18.92 -16.71 -35.74
N ASP A 248 17.78 -16.51 -36.41
CA ASP A 248 17.64 -15.54 -37.49
C ASP A 248 18.01 -14.13 -37.02
N PHE A 249 17.60 -13.73 -35.80
CA PHE A 249 17.97 -12.45 -35.22
C PHE A 249 19.47 -12.34 -34.95
N ILE A 250 20.12 -13.42 -34.51
CA ILE A 250 21.58 -13.47 -34.30
C ILE A 250 22.31 -13.36 -35.65
N ASP A 251 21.90 -14.13 -36.65
CA ASP A 251 22.56 -14.22 -37.95
C ASP A 251 22.32 -12.98 -38.81
N SER A 252 21.14 -12.36 -38.71
CA SER A 252 20.78 -11.15 -39.46
C SER A 252 21.23 -9.85 -38.80
N ASN A 253 21.60 -9.86 -37.52
CA ASN A 253 22.01 -8.63 -36.86
C ASN A 253 23.33 -8.15 -37.44
N THR A 254 23.31 -6.94 -37.99
CA THR A 254 24.54 -6.23 -38.33
C THR A 254 25.16 -5.72 -37.03
N TYR A 255 25.84 -6.59 -36.31
CA TYR A 255 26.55 -6.23 -35.09
C TYR A 255 27.52 -5.08 -35.40
N LYS A 256 27.21 -3.88 -34.88
CA LYS A 256 28.10 -2.73 -35.00
C LYS A 256 28.99 -2.68 -33.78
N GLN A 257 30.30 -2.73 -33.99
CA GLN A 257 31.28 -2.56 -32.93
C GLN A 257 31.08 -1.16 -32.29
N LEU A 258 30.81 -1.13 -30.99
CA LEU A 258 30.70 0.12 -30.25
C LEU A 258 32.07 0.79 -30.17
N LYS A 259 32.14 2.06 -30.58
CA LYS A 259 33.38 2.85 -30.56
C LYS A 259 33.84 3.25 -29.15
N LYS A 260 32.99 3.11 -28.15
CA LYS A 260 33.27 3.53 -26.78
C LYS A 260 32.57 2.60 -25.80
N ASP A 261 33.25 2.30 -24.70
CA ASP A 261 32.74 1.46 -23.62
C ASP A 261 31.51 2.12 -22.95
N PRO A 262 30.32 1.50 -23.00
CA PRO A 262 29.11 2.05 -22.39
C PRO A 262 29.08 1.96 -20.86
N THR A 263 30.09 1.35 -20.25
CA THR A 263 30.23 1.18 -18.80
C THR A 263 31.21 2.16 -18.15
N LYS A 264 31.80 3.10 -18.91
CA LYS A 264 32.68 4.18 -18.42
C LYS A 264 32.05 5.57 -18.53
#